data_AF-A0A409WTB7-F1
#
_entry.id   AF-A0A409WTB7-F1
#
_cell.length_a   1.000
_cell.length_b   1.000
_cell.length_c   1.000
_cell.angle_alpha   90.00
_cell.angle_beta   90.00
_cell.angle_gamma   90.00
#
_symmetry.space_group_name_H-M   'P 1'
#
loop_
_entity.id
_entity.type
_entity.pdbx_description
1 polymer ?
#
loop_
_entity_poly.entity_id
_entity_poly.type
_entity_poly.pdbx_seq_one_letter_code
_entity_poly.pdbx_strand_id
1 'polypeptide(L)'
;MRWVLKYLEWRSEWWKARLSPRGGITTDLAEGIKAYALSQADVQDTLAAHFKKTWEDPLSQRTNANDEDEDSDDSDSEPEPEGGETQVGRDEEDDNGPLYS
;
A
#
# COMPACT_ATOMS: atom_id res chain seq x y z
N MET A 1 -3.91 0.39 -11.01
CA MET A 1 -4.54 0.27 -9.67
C MET A 1 -5.76 -0.67 -9.56
N ARG A 2 -6.29 -1.26 -10.65
CA ARG A 2 -7.50 -2.13 -10.57
C ARG A 2 -7.36 -3.34 -9.64
N TRP A 3 -6.17 -3.94 -9.59
CA TRP A 3 -5.89 -5.08 -8.72
C TRP A 3 -5.87 -4.72 -7.24
N VAL A 4 -5.35 -3.55 -6.89
CA VAL A 4 -5.31 -3.07 -5.51
C VAL A 4 -6.71 -2.77 -5.01
N LEU A 5 -7.54 -2.09 -5.80
CA LEU A 5 -8.94 -1.84 -5.44
C LEU A 5 -9.70 -3.16 -5.22
N LYS A 6 -9.57 -4.10 -6.16
CA LYS A 6 -10.20 -5.42 -6.06
C LYS A 6 -9.71 -6.21 -4.83
N TYR A 7 -8.44 -6.08 -4.48
CA TYR A 7 -7.88 -6.68 -3.28
C TYR A 7 -8.46 -6.06 -2.00
N LEU A 8 -8.56 -4.73 -1.92
CA LEU A 8 -9.10 -4.01 -0.76
C LEU A 8 -10.58 -4.33 -0.55
N GLU A 9 -11.37 -4.35 -1.63
CA GLU A 9 -12.78 -4.76 -1.62
C GLU A 9 -12.93 -6.19 -1.09
N TRP A 10 -12.20 -7.15 -1.67
CA TRP A 10 -12.20 -8.53 -1.21
C TRP A 10 -11.77 -8.65 0.27
N ARG A 11 -10.77 -7.86 0.69
CA ARG A 11 -10.26 -7.90 2.07
C ARG A 11 -11.29 -7.35 3.06
N SER A 12 -12.03 -6.31 2.70
CA SER A 12 -13.16 -5.79 3.47
C SER A 12 -14.27 -6.83 3.64
N GLU A 13 -14.66 -7.49 2.55
CA GLU A 13 -15.65 -8.57 2.59
C GLU A 13 -15.19 -9.74 3.46
N TRP A 14 -13.90 -10.09 3.39
CA TRP A 14 -13.31 -11.14 4.21
C TRP A 14 -13.37 -10.82 5.72
N TRP A 15 -13.21 -9.55 6.11
CA TRP A 15 -13.41 -9.12 7.50
C TRP A 15 -14.89 -9.19 7.89
N LYS A 16 -15.80 -8.75 7.03
CA LYS A 16 -17.26 -8.82 7.25
C LYS A 16 -17.75 -10.26 7.40
N ALA A 17 -17.17 -11.22 6.66
CA ALA A 17 -17.49 -12.65 6.80
C ALA A 17 -17.12 -13.22 8.18
N ARG A 18 -16.22 -12.57 8.92
CA ARG A 18 -15.74 -13.00 10.24
C ARG A 18 -16.50 -12.40 11.41
N LEU A 19 -17.56 -11.63 11.13
CA LEU A 19 -18.49 -11.14 12.14
C LEU A 19 -19.28 -12.25 12.84
N SER A 20 -19.30 -13.46 12.27
CA SER A 20 -19.84 -14.65 12.93
C SER A 20 -18.67 -15.42 13.59
N PRO A 21 -18.48 -15.29 14.92
CA PRO A 21 -17.42 -16.01 15.61
C PRO A 21 -17.72 -17.49 15.57
N ARG A 22 -16.68 -18.32 15.40
CA ARG A 22 -16.80 -19.76 15.62
C ARG A 22 -17.15 -19.99 17.10
N GLY A 23 -17.95 -21.01 17.40
CA GLY A 23 -18.35 -21.31 18.79
C GLY A 23 -17.15 -21.53 19.72
N GLY A 24 -17.40 -21.47 21.03
CA GLY A 24 -16.36 -21.68 22.06
C GLY A 24 -15.69 -20.40 22.57
N ILE A 25 -16.29 -19.23 22.34
CA ILE A 25 -15.76 -17.93 22.77
C ILE A 25 -16.79 -17.26 23.69
N THR A 26 -16.32 -16.59 24.75
CA THR A 26 -17.17 -15.78 25.65
C THR A 26 -17.82 -14.62 24.91
N THR A 27 -19.01 -14.20 25.34
CA THR A 27 -19.79 -13.12 24.70
C THR A 27 -18.99 -11.82 24.54
N ASP A 28 -18.28 -11.40 25.58
CA ASP A 28 -17.51 -10.15 25.57
C ASP A 28 -16.38 -10.18 24.52
N LEU A 29 -15.68 -11.31 24.43
CA LEU A 29 -14.63 -11.52 23.43
C LEU A 29 -15.22 -11.61 22.02
N ALA A 30 -16.40 -12.21 21.86
CA ALA A 30 -17.11 -12.23 20.58
C ALA A 30 -17.52 -10.82 20.12
N GLU A 31 -17.94 -9.96 21.04
CA GLU A 31 -18.25 -8.56 20.75
C GLU A 31 -16.98 -7.78 20.36
N GLY A 32 -15.88 -7.95 21.09
CA GLY A 32 -14.59 -7.35 20.75
C GLY A 32 -14.08 -7.76 19.37
N ILE A 33 -14.18 -9.05 19.02
CA ILE A 33 -13.80 -9.57 17.70
C ILE A 33 -14.66 -8.95 16.60
N LYS A 34 -15.98 -8.83 16.82
CA LYS A 34 -16.89 -8.18 15.86
C LYS A 34 -16.56 -6.71 15.66
N ALA A 35 -16.39 -5.96 16.75
CA ALA A 35 -16.04 -4.54 16.70
C ALA A 35 -14.73 -4.34 15.93
N TYR A 36 -13.70 -5.12 16.26
CA TYR A 36 -12.42 -5.06 15.56
C TYR A 36 -12.55 -5.41 14.08
N ALA A 37 -13.26 -6.48 13.73
CA ALA A 37 -13.47 -6.88 12.33
C ALA A 37 -14.21 -5.81 11.53
N LEU A 38 -15.23 -5.16 12.12
CA LEU A 38 -15.91 -4.03 11.49
C LEU A 38 -14.97 -2.86 11.25
N SER A 39 -14.20 -2.45 12.27
CA SER A 39 -13.21 -1.37 12.12
C SER A 39 -12.19 -1.67 11.03
N GLN A 40 -11.70 -2.92 10.95
CA GLN A 40 -10.77 -3.31 9.90
C GLN A 40 -11.42 -3.27 8.51
N ALA A 41 -12.67 -3.71 8.37
CA ALA A 41 -13.38 -3.62 7.09
C ALA A 41 -13.54 -2.16 6.63
N ASP A 42 -13.91 -1.26 7.55
CA ASP A 42 -14.08 0.16 7.29
C ASP A 42 -12.79 0.86 6.85
N VAL A 43 -11.65 0.50 7.46
CA VAL A 43 -10.33 0.99 7.03
C VAL A 43 -10.01 0.57 5.59
N GLN A 44 -10.29 -0.69 5.22
CA GLN A 44 -10.05 -1.18 3.87
C GLN A 44 -10.97 -0.49 2.84
N ASP A 45 -12.24 -0.29 3.19
CA ASP A 45 -13.23 0.42 2.36
C ASP A 45 -12.80 1.88 2.14
N THR A 46 -12.36 2.57 3.20
CA THR A 46 -11.88 3.95 3.14
C THR A 46 -10.63 4.08 2.28
N LEU A 47 -9.67 3.15 2.41
CA LEU A 47 -8.46 3.11 1.57
C LEU A 47 -8.81 2.88 0.10
N ALA A 48 -9.74 1.97 -0.18
CA ALA A 48 -10.20 1.70 -1.55
C ALA A 48 -10.83 2.97 -2.15
N ALA A 49 -11.69 3.66 -1.40
CA ALA A 49 -12.29 4.92 -1.84
C ALA A 49 -11.25 6.02 -2.10
N HIS A 50 -10.26 6.16 -1.20
CA HIS A 50 -9.18 7.13 -1.35
C HIS A 50 -8.32 6.86 -2.59
N PHE A 51 -7.89 5.62 -2.80
CA PHE A 51 -7.11 5.25 -3.98
C PHE A 51 -7.92 5.33 -5.27
N LYS A 52 -9.22 4.98 -5.23
CA LYS A 52 -10.11 5.15 -6.36
C LYS A 52 -10.20 6.62 -6.77
N LYS A 53 -10.45 7.52 -5.81
CA LYS A 53 -10.49 8.96 -6.06
C LYS A 53 -9.18 9.51 -6.61
N THR A 54 -8.05 9.11 -6.01
CA THR A 54 -6.72 9.54 -6.44
C THR A 54 -6.40 9.12 -7.87
N TRP A 55 -6.91 7.96 -8.29
CA TRP A 55 -6.59 7.38 -9.61
C TRP A 55 -7.62 7.69 -10.70
N GLU A 56 -8.85 8.04 -10.31
CA GLU A 56 -9.88 8.61 -11.20
C GLU A 56 -9.62 10.09 -11.50
N ASP A 57 -8.68 10.72 -10.80
CA ASP A 57 -8.20 12.08 -11.06
C ASP A 57 -6.80 12.10 -11.72
N PRO A 58 -6.66 11.67 -12.99
CA PRO A 58 -5.34 11.68 -13.62
C PRO A 58 -4.85 13.09 -13.99
N LEU A 59 -5.69 14.15 -14.01
CA LEU A 59 -5.34 15.43 -14.65
C LEU A 59 -5.99 16.73 -14.12
N SER A 60 -6.75 16.76 -13.02
CA SER A 60 -7.42 18.01 -12.58
C SER A 60 -6.48 19.12 -12.10
N GLN A 61 -5.16 18.88 -12.05
CA GLN A 61 -4.16 19.90 -11.72
C GLN A 61 -3.55 20.63 -12.94
N ARG A 62 -3.91 20.27 -14.18
CA ARG A 62 -3.30 20.89 -15.39
C ARG A 62 -4.15 21.94 -16.09
N THR A 63 -5.32 22.28 -15.56
CA THR A 63 -6.17 23.34 -16.13
C THR A 63 -6.62 24.26 -15.00
N ASN A 64 -5.86 25.33 -14.75
CA ASN A 64 -6.32 26.66 -14.32
C ASN A 64 -5.15 27.49 -13.74
N ALA A 65 -4.20 27.88 -14.58
CA ALA A 65 -3.56 29.19 -14.50
C ALA A 65 -2.92 29.48 -15.86
N ASN A 66 -3.44 30.52 -16.49
CA ASN A 66 -2.94 31.16 -17.69
C ASN A 66 -1.68 31.93 -17.26
N ASP A 67 -0.50 31.48 -17.65
CA ASP A 67 0.69 32.33 -17.73
C ASP A 67 1.32 32.06 -19.10
N GLU A 68 1.23 33.10 -19.92
CA GLU A 68 2.01 33.33 -21.12
C GLU A 68 3.51 33.42 -20.72
N ASP A 69 4.40 33.36 -21.71
CA ASP A 69 5.84 33.65 -21.63
C ASP A 69 6.71 32.46 -21.14
N GLU A 70 7.80 32.02 -21.78
CA GLU A 70 8.63 32.53 -22.87
C GLU A 70 9.47 31.33 -23.37
N ASP A 71 9.75 31.28 -24.68
CA ASP A 71 10.82 30.46 -25.24
C ASP A 71 12.14 30.79 -24.52
N SER A 72 12.75 29.79 -23.87
CA SER A 72 14.20 29.81 -23.64
C SER A 72 14.77 28.45 -23.97
N ASP A 73 15.36 28.43 -25.16
CA ASP A 73 16.43 27.57 -25.61
C ASP A 73 17.58 27.49 -24.59
N ASP A 74 18.39 26.44 -24.73
CA ASP A 74 19.75 26.29 -24.21
C ASP A 74 19.90 25.87 -22.72
N SER A 75 20.16 24.58 -22.46
CA SER A 75 21.54 24.07 -22.55
C SER A 75 21.63 22.61 -22.11
N ASP A 76 22.21 21.81 -23.01
CA ASP A 76 22.69 20.46 -22.78
C ASP A 76 23.81 20.47 -21.74
N SER A 77 23.63 19.72 -20.66
CA SER A 77 24.71 19.40 -19.74
C SER A 77 24.37 18.09 -19.07
N GLU A 78 24.84 17.00 -19.66
CA GLU A 78 24.89 15.68 -19.02
C GLU A 78 26.00 15.69 -17.94
N PRO A 79 25.68 15.47 -16.65
CA PRO A 79 26.70 15.11 -15.68
C PRO A 79 26.89 13.58 -15.64
N GLU A 80 28.16 13.21 -15.86
CA GLU A 80 28.74 11.87 -15.79
C GLU A 80 28.34 11.04 -14.55
N PRO A 81 28.29 9.69 -14.67
CA PRO A 81 27.98 8.80 -13.56
C PRO A 81 29.16 8.68 -12.59
N GLU A 82 28.99 9.20 -11.36
CA GLU A 82 29.93 8.93 -10.28
C GLU A 82 29.73 7.50 -9.75
N GLY A 83 30.71 6.63 -10.03
CA GLY A 83 30.80 5.28 -9.49
C GLY A 83 31.06 5.30 -7.99
N GLY A 84 30.05 4.88 -7.22
CA GLY A 84 30.14 4.66 -5.78
C GLY A 84 29.90 3.19 -5.45
N GLU A 85 30.96 2.39 -5.52
CA GLU A 85 31.03 1.03 -5.01
C GLU A 85 30.77 1.01 -3.49
N THR A 86 29.58 0.55 -3.07
CA THR A 86 29.33 0.26 -1.65
C THR A 86 29.52 -1.23 -1.41
N GLN A 87 30.72 -1.58 -0.96
CA GLN A 87 31.04 -2.86 -0.34
C GLN A 87 30.14 -3.04 0.90
N VAL A 88 29.07 -3.84 0.78
CA VAL A 88 28.38 -4.35 1.97
C VAL A 88 29.12 -5.61 2.38
N GLY A 89 30.02 -5.45 3.35
CA GLY A 89 30.63 -6.55 4.09
C GLY A 89 29.52 -7.38 4.72
N ARG A 90 29.35 -8.60 4.21
CA ARG A 90 28.52 -9.62 4.83
C ARG A 90 29.43 -10.41 5.75
N ASP A 91 29.56 -9.94 6.98
CA ASP A 91 30.07 -10.77 8.07
C ASP A 91 29.12 -11.94 8.32
N GLU A 92 29.75 -13.06 8.63
CA GLU A 92 29.23 -14.41 8.78
C GLU A 92 28.39 -14.53 10.06
N GLU A 93 27.21 -15.16 9.97
CA GLU A 93 26.69 -15.98 11.07
C GLU A 93 26.23 -17.32 10.50
N ASP A 94 27.05 -18.31 10.81
CA ASP A 94 26.87 -19.75 10.70
C ASP A 94 25.93 -20.21 11.82
N ASP A 95 24.75 -20.77 11.51
CA ASP A 95 24.10 -21.76 12.39
C ASP A 95 23.04 -22.61 11.66
N ASN A 96 23.52 -23.67 11.02
CA ASN A 96 23.03 -25.04 11.11
C ASN A 96 21.53 -25.28 11.49
N GLY A 97 20.66 -25.47 10.49
CA GLY A 97 19.30 -25.99 10.67
C GLY A 97 19.16 -27.42 10.11
N PRO A 98 18.50 -28.37 10.83
CA PRO A 98 18.67 -29.80 10.58
C PRO A 98 17.99 -30.27 9.29
N LEU A 99 18.71 -31.09 8.52
CA LEU A 99 18.18 -31.93 7.46
C LEU A 99 17.16 -32.91 8.04
N TYR A 100 15.89 -32.71 7.73
CA TYR A 100 14.85 -33.72 7.94
C TYR A 100 15.25 -35.00 7.20
N SER A 101 15.44 -36.09 7.95
CA SER A 101 15.52 -37.46 7.45
C SER A 101 14.14 -38.09 7.38
#